data_AF-A0A3D2L3A2-F1
#
_entry.id   AF-A0A3D2L3A2-F1
#
_cell.length_a   1.000
_cell.length_b   1.000
_cell.length_c   1.000
_cell.angle_alpha   90.00
_cell.angle_beta   90.00
_cell.angle_gamma   90.00
#
_symmetry.space_group_name_H-M   'P 1'
#
loop_
_entity.id
_entity.type
_entity.pdbx_description
1 polymer ?
#
loop_
_entity_poly.entity_id
_entity_poly.type
_entity_poly.pdbx_seq_one_letter_code
_entity_poly.pdbx_strand_id
1 'polypeptide(L)'
;MAGEIGRKTDHWGSRFGFIMAAVGSSVGLGNFWRFPFTAGENGGGAFIIIYLFCVLFLGLTVLMAEYALGRKSGMSAIEGIHSLARAENKSENWQVVGWIGSLGAFFILTFYIVISAWVLAFIPQAFGGTFNGFAAEAARLTAETGTTVSIADVSASNFGETISNKYVIGGLLASFLLTNVFVVARGVKGGIEKAATVLMPAFFILLIGIVGFALVEGDAGAAADFLLTPDFSEVTMGTFLEAVGQAFFSLSVGSCLMITYGAYLSRDTNIPRASAIVASADTMVA
;
A
#
# COMPACT_ATOMS: atom_id res chain seq x y z
N MET A 1 -33.28 19.27 -14.21
CA MET A 1 -33.25 17.86 -14.64
C MET A 1 -31.81 17.40 -14.59
N ALA A 2 -31.47 16.37 -13.81
CA ALA A 2 -30.12 15.83 -13.78
C ALA A 2 -29.79 15.23 -15.15
N GLY A 3 -28.73 15.71 -15.80
CA GLY A 3 -28.28 15.19 -17.10
C GLY A 3 -27.78 13.75 -16.97
N GLU A 4 -28.05 12.92 -17.98
CA GLU A 4 -27.51 11.56 -18.02
C GLU A 4 -25.99 11.59 -18.19
N ILE A 5 -25.28 10.86 -17.33
CA ILE A 5 -23.83 10.74 -17.35
C ILE A 5 -23.45 9.56 -18.26
N GLY A 6 -22.64 9.81 -19.29
CA GLY A 6 -22.11 8.76 -20.17
C GLY A 6 -21.18 7.81 -19.41
N ARG A 7 -21.51 6.52 -19.41
CA ARG A 7 -20.81 5.51 -18.58
C ARG A 7 -19.77 4.71 -19.33
N LYS A 8 -18.71 4.32 -18.63
CA LYS A 8 -17.84 3.21 -19.06
C LYS A 8 -18.65 1.91 -19.14
N THR A 9 -18.38 1.10 -20.16
CA THR A 9 -19.02 -0.20 -20.39
C THR A 9 -18.35 -1.33 -19.62
N ASP A 10 -17.08 -1.18 -19.26
CA ASP A 10 -16.29 -2.18 -18.56
C ASP A 10 -16.60 -2.18 -17.05
N HIS A 11 -16.67 -3.37 -16.46
CA HIS A 11 -16.96 -3.60 -15.05
C HIS A 11 -16.01 -4.67 -14.49
N TRP A 12 -15.89 -4.74 -13.17
CA TRP A 12 -15.24 -5.88 -12.52
C TRP A 12 -15.91 -7.19 -12.93
N GLY A 13 -15.11 -8.21 -13.26
CA GLY A 13 -15.59 -9.52 -13.67
C GLY A 13 -16.23 -10.31 -12.53
N SER A 14 -15.82 -10.04 -11.29
CA SER A 14 -16.35 -10.69 -10.09
C SER A 14 -16.22 -9.81 -8.85
N ARG A 15 -17.07 -10.07 -7.84
CA ARG A 15 -16.94 -9.42 -6.52
C ARG A 15 -15.62 -9.76 -5.83
N PHE A 16 -15.19 -11.02 -5.95
CA PHE A 16 -13.90 -11.45 -5.42
C PHE A 16 -12.75 -10.69 -6.09
N GLY A 17 -12.75 -10.59 -7.41
CA GLY A 17 -11.74 -9.87 -8.16
C GLY A 17 -11.64 -8.38 -7.81
N PHE A 18 -12.78 -7.70 -7.65
CA PHE A 18 -12.82 -6.35 -7.12
C PHE A 18 -12.20 -6.27 -5.72
N ILE A 19 -12.61 -7.14 -4.79
CA ILE A 19 -12.10 -7.14 -3.41
C ILE A 19 -10.60 -7.38 -3.41
N MET A 20 -10.08 -8.37 -4.15
CA MET A 20 -8.65 -8.63 -4.20
C MET A 20 -7.88 -7.45 -4.78
N ALA A 21 -8.41 -6.80 -5.82
CA ALA A 21 -7.77 -5.60 -6.37
C ALA A 21 -7.78 -4.45 -5.37
N ALA A 22 -8.91 -4.20 -4.71
CA ALA A 22 -9.05 -3.15 -3.71
C ALA A 22 -8.12 -3.40 -2.52
N VAL A 23 -8.15 -4.61 -1.93
CA VAL A 23 -7.23 -5.03 -0.86
C VAL A 23 -5.79 -4.90 -1.32
N GLY A 24 -5.44 -5.30 -2.54
CA GLY A 24 -4.09 -5.15 -3.05
C GLY A 24 -3.63 -3.72 -3.35
N SER A 25 -4.55 -2.75 -3.37
CA SER A 25 -4.21 -1.33 -3.42
C SER A 25 -4.12 -0.69 -2.03
N SER A 26 -4.83 -1.22 -1.04
CA SER A 26 -4.75 -0.78 0.36
C SER A 26 -3.55 -1.42 1.08
N VAL A 27 -3.42 -2.74 0.97
CA VAL A 27 -2.31 -3.51 1.53
C VAL A 27 -1.05 -3.26 0.70
N GLY A 28 -0.12 -2.52 1.27
CA GLY A 28 1.15 -2.18 0.63
C GLY A 28 2.36 -2.34 1.54
N LEU A 29 3.52 -1.92 1.01
CA LEU A 29 4.77 -1.83 1.78
C LEU A 29 4.60 -1.03 3.08
N GLY A 30 3.71 -0.04 3.10
CA GLY A 30 3.39 0.74 4.30
C GLY A 30 2.97 -0.13 5.50
N ASN A 31 2.20 -1.19 5.28
CA ASN A 31 1.76 -2.07 6.37
C ASN A 31 2.89 -2.98 6.83
N PHE A 32 3.79 -3.36 5.91
CA PHE A 32 4.84 -4.35 6.19
C PHE A 32 5.98 -3.81 7.08
N TRP A 33 6.36 -2.54 6.94
CA TRP A 33 7.52 -1.99 7.67
C TRP A 33 7.25 -0.63 8.32
N ARG A 34 6.48 0.24 7.66
CA ARG A 34 6.22 1.58 8.20
C ARG A 34 5.26 1.53 9.38
N PHE A 35 4.20 0.73 9.31
CA PHE A 35 3.23 0.64 10.40
C PHE A 35 3.85 0.16 11.72
N PRO A 36 4.59 -0.97 11.77
CA PRO A 36 5.20 -1.43 13.02
C PRO A 36 6.20 -0.42 13.58
N PHE A 37 6.97 0.24 12.71
CA PHE A 37 7.92 1.29 13.11
C PHE A 37 7.21 2.50 13.73
N THR A 38 6.22 3.06 13.02
CA THR A 38 5.45 4.20 13.51
C THR A 38 4.67 3.87 14.78
N ALA A 39 4.10 2.66 14.88
CA ALA A 39 3.43 2.22 16.09
C ALA A 39 4.39 2.18 17.29
N GLY A 40 5.55 1.54 17.12
CA GLY A 40 6.56 1.44 18.18
C GLY A 40 7.10 2.79 18.64
N GLU A 41 7.34 3.73 17.73
CA GLU A 41 7.81 5.09 18.08
C GLU A 41 6.73 5.99 18.70
N ASN A 42 5.45 5.62 18.61
CA ASN A 42 4.32 6.45 19.08
C ASN A 42 3.54 5.80 20.24
N GLY A 43 4.23 5.09 21.13
CA GLY A 43 3.60 4.48 22.31
C GLY A 43 2.92 3.13 22.05
N GLY A 44 3.38 2.41 21.01
CA GLY A 44 3.03 1.02 20.72
C GLY A 44 1.52 0.81 20.63
N GLY A 45 0.97 0.08 21.62
CA GLY A 45 -0.45 -0.25 21.67
C GLY A 45 -1.37 0.97 21.72
N ALA A 46 -0.90 2.10 22.27
CA ALA A 46 -1.67 3.34 22.31
C ALA A 46 -1.88 3.92 20.91
N PHE A 47 -0.83 3.93 20.07
CA PHE A 47 -0.94 4.30 18.66
C PHE A 47 -1.90 3.40 17.91
N ILE A 48 -1.81 2.07 18.11
CA ILE A 48 -2.67 1.09 17.43
C ILE A 48 -4.15 1.39 17.73
N ILE A 49 -4.51 1.67 18.98
CA ILE A 49 -5.89 2.02 19.35
C ILE A 49 -6.36 3.27 18.62
N ILE A 50 -5.54 4.32 18.56
CA ILE A 50 -5.86 5.58 17.87
C ILE A 50 -5.97 5.37 16.36
N TYR A 51 -5.07 4.58 15.78
CA TYR A 51 -5.10 4.20 14.37
C TYR A 51 -6.38 3.44 14.03
N LEU A 52 -6.77 2.44 14.83
CA LEU A 52 -8.01 1.68 14.63
C LEU A 52 -9.25 2.58 14.70
N PHE A 53 -9.25 3.56 15.61
CA PHE A 53 -10.28 4.59 15.66
C PHE A 53 -10.31 5.42 14.37
N CYS A 54 -9.15 5.87 13.89
CA CYS A 54 -9.05 6.64 12.64
C CYS A 54 -9.52 5.83 11.42
N VAL A 55 -9.14 4.57 11.31
CA VAL A 55 -9.60 3.65 10.25
C VAL A 55 -11.11 3.50 10.29
N LEU A 56 -11.69 3.23 11.47
CA LEU A 56 -13.12 2.97 11.60
C LEU A 56 -13.98 4.20 11.30
N PHE A 57 -13.60 5.37 11.82
CA PHE A 57 -14.46 6.56 11.78
C PHE A 57 -14.14 7.52 10.63
N LEU A 58 -12.88 7.59 10.19
CA LEU A 58 -12.44 8.50 9.12
C LEU A 58 -12.12 7.74 7.84
N GLY A 59 -11.32 6.69 7.94
CA GLY A 59 -10.88 5.90 6.79
C GLY A 59 -12.06 5.22 6.07
N LEU A 60 -12.86 4.47 6.82
CA LEU A 60 -13.97 3.69 6.29
C LEU A 60 -15.08 4.58 5.70
N THR A 61 -15.40 5.69 6.35
CA THR A 61 -16.40 6.67 5.86
C THR A 61 -15.95 7.31 4.55
N VAL A 62 -14.69 7.74 4.45
CA VAL A 62 -14.14 8.29 3.21
C VAL A 62 -14.08 7.22 2.12
N LEU A 63 -13.66 5.99 2.45
CA LEU A 63 -13.62 4.87 1.50
C LEU A 63 -15.01 4.58 0.90
N MET A 64 -16.05 4.54 1.75
CA MET A 64 -17.42 4.37 1.29
C MET A 64 -17.87 5.52 0.38
N ALA A 65 -17.51 6.77 0.72
CA ALA A 65 -17.83 7.95 -0.07
C ALA A 65 -17.15 7.91 -1.45
N GLU A 66 -15.86 7.57 -1.50
CA GLU A 66 -15.10 7.48 -2.75
C GLU A 66 -15.63 6.37 -3.67
N TYR A 67 -15.95 5.19 -3.13
CA TYR A 67 -16.62 4.13 -3.90
C TYR A 67 -18.00 4.55 -4.41
N ALA A 68 -18.79 5.24 -3.58
CA ALA A 68 -20.10 5.72 -3.98
C ALA A 68 -20.02 6.76 -5.10
N LEU A 69 -19.05 7.69 -5.00
CA LEU A 69 -18.79 8.71 -5.99
C LEU A 69 -18.32 8.11 -7.32
N GLY A 70 -17.35 7.19 -7.25
CA GLY A 70 -16.88 6.42 -8.39
C GLY A 70 -18.03 5.70 -9.09
N ARG A 71 -18.81 4.91 -8.34
CA ARG A 71 -19.93 4.14 -8.90
C ARG A 71 -21.03 5.00 -9.48
N LYS A 72 -21.31 6.16 -8.88
CA LYS A 72 -22.35 7.08 -9.36
C LYS A 72 -21.93 7.70 -10.70
N SER A 73 -20.69 8.16 -10.82
CA SER A 73 -20.16 8.75 -12.06
C SER A 73 -19.89 7.73 -13.15
N GLY A 74 -19.24 6.59 -12.84
CA GLY A 74 -18.80 5.61 -13.82
C GLY A 74 -17.69 6.13 -14.76
N MET A 75 -16.93 7.14 -14.32
CA MET A 75 -15.89 7.84 -15.10
C MET A 75 -14.54 7.83 -14.34
N SER A 76 -13.50 8.44 -14.90
CA SER A 76 -12.25 8.69 -14.13
C SER A 76 -12.53 9.62 -12.95
N ALA A 77 -11.65 9.68 -11.95
CA ALA A 77 -11.91 10.50 -10.77
C ALA A 77 -12.13 11.99 -11.07
N ILE A 78 -11.29 12.58 -11.94
CA ILE A 78 -11.40 13.99 -12.35
C ILE A 78 -12.75 14.25 -13.04
N GLU A 79 -13.05 13.47 -14.08
CA GLU A 79 -14.27 13.61 -14.87
C GLU A 79 -15.52 13.23 -14.06
N GLY A 80 -15.39 12.28 -13.14
CA GLY A 80 -16.47 11.83 -12.27
C GLY A 80 -16.88 12.90 -11.27
N ILE A 81 -15.91 13.60 -10.67
CA ILE A 81 -16.19 14.74 -9.79
C ILE A 81 -16.82 15.89 -10.58
N HIS A 82 -16.26 16.23 -11.75
CA HIS A 82 -16.75 17.30 -12.62
C HIS A 82 -18.19 17.05 -13.10
N SER A 83 -18.45 15.87 -13.66
CA SER A 83 -19.78 15.47 -14.16
C SER A 83 -20.83 15.44 -13.04
N LEU A 84 -20.47 14.97 -11.85
CA LEU A 84 -21.38 14.97 -10.70
C LEU A 84 -21.65 16.38 -10.18
N ALA A 85 -20.63 17.25 -10.11
CA ALA A 85 -20.83 18.65 -9.74
C ALA A 85 -21.80 19.34 -10.69
N ARG A 86 -21.64 19.12 -12.00
CA ARG A 86 -22.54 19.65 -13.03
C ARG A 86 -23.97 19.08 -12.90
N ALA A 87 -24.11 17.77 -12.73
CA ALA A 87 -25.42 17.12 -12.61
C ALA A 87 -26.22 17.60 -11.39
N GLU A 88 -25.54 17.94 -10.30
CA GLU A 88 -26.14 18.43 -9.05
C GLU A 88 -26.25 19.97 -9.00
N ASN A 89 -26.00 20.67 -10.12
CA ASN A 89 -25.97 22.15 -10.20
C ASN A 89 -25.05 22.79 -9.15
N LYS A 90 -23.89 22.18 -8.90
CA LYS A 90 -22.82 22.70 -8.04
C LYS A 90 -21.69 23.26 -8.89
N SER A 91 -20.78 23.99 -8.24
CA SER A 91 -19.63 24.58 -8.92
C SER A 91 -18.74 23.51 -9.58
N GLU A 92 -18.44 23.68 -10.86
CA GLU A 92 -17.53 22.79 -11.58
C GLU A 92 -16.07 22.86 -11.06
N ASN A 93 -15.75 23.86 -10.24
CA ASN A 93 -14.44 24.00 -9.59
C ASN A 93 -14.11 22.84 -8.64
N TRP A 94 -15.10 22.03 -8.24
CA TRP A 94 -14.85 20.80 -7.47
C TRP A 94 -13.90 19.82 -8.19
N GLN A 95 -13.74 19.91 -9.51
CA GLN A 95 -12.75 19.14 -10.27
C GLN A 95 -11.31 19.28 -9.75
N VAL A 96 -10.99 20.39 -9.06
CA VAL A 96 -9.68 20.62 -8.44
C VAL A 96 -9.32 19.49 -7.46
N VAL A 97 -10.30 18.95 -6.72
CA VAL A 97 -10.08 17.81 -5.82
C VAL A 97 -9.60 16.58 -6.60
N GLY A 98 -10.20 16.33 -7.75
CA GLY A 98 -9.80 15.23 -8.65
C GLY A 98 -8.37 15.40 -9.16
N TRP A 99 -7.98 16.63 -9.50
CA TRP A 99 -6.62 16.96 -9.94
C TRP A 99 -5.59 16.81 -8.84
N ILE A 100 -5.86 17.34 -7.65
CA ILE A 100 -4.96 17.20 -6.48
C ILE A 100 -4.76 15.73 -6.13
N GLY A 101 -5.84 14.95 -6.04
CA GLY A 101 -5.74 13.53 -5.73
C GLY A 101 -4.97 12.75 -6.80
N SER A 102 -5.24 13.02 -8.08
CA SER A 102 -4.53 12.36 -9.20
C SER A 102 -3.04 12.73 -9.25
N LEU A 103 -2.70 13.98 -8.92
CA LEU A 103 -1.30 14.41 -8.80
C LEU A 103 -0.62 13.73 -7.60
N GLY A 104 -1.34 13.56 -6.48
CA GLY A 104 -0.89 12.76 -5.34
C GLY A 104 -0.59 11.31 -5.73
N ALA A 105 -1.51 10.65 -6.45
CA ALA A 105 -1.30 9.29 -6.95
C ALA A 105 -0.11 9.20 -7.91
N PHE A 106 0.12 10.22 -8.74
CA PHE A 106 1.32 10.31 -9.58
C PHE A 106 2.60 10.37 -8.75
N PHE A 107 2.66 11.20 -7.70
CA PHE A 107 3.82 11.24 -6.80
C PHE A 107 4.03 9.94 -6.03
N ILE A 108 2.95 9.23 -5.66
CA ILE A 108 3.07 7.90 -5.05
C ILE A 108 3.76 6.94 -6.03
N LEU A 109 3.35 6.95 -7.29
CA LEU A 109 3.95 6.10 -8.32
C LEU A 109 5.46 6.35 -8.48
N THR A 110 5.92 7.61 -8.44
CA THR A 110 7.34 7.93 -8.71
C THR A 110 8.32 7.28 -7.73
N PHE A 111 7.96 7.12 -6.45
CA PHE A 111 8.82 6.46 -5.49
C PHE A 111 8.55 4.95 -5.38
N TYR A 112 7.31 4.51 -5.57
CA TYR A 112 6.99 3.07 -5.54
C TYR A 112 7.69 2.28 -6.64
N ILE A 113 7.86 2.85 -7.84
CA ILE A 113 8.62 2.20 -8.92
C ILE A 113 10.10 2.04 -8.58
N VAL A 114 10.67 2.97 -7.80
CA VAL A 114 12.07 2.93 -7.37
C VAL A 114 12.26 1.82 -6.34
N ILE A 115 11.41 1.77 -5.31
CA ILE A 115 11.46 0.72 -4.29
C ILE A 115 11.25 -0.65 -4.93
N SER A 116 10.32 -0.76 -5.89
CA SER A 116 10.08 -2.02 -6.62
C SER A 116 11.32 -2.47 -7.39
N ALA A 117 12.05 -1.55 -8.03
CA ALA A 117 13.29 -1.87 -8.73
C ALA A 117 14.38 -2.36 -7.75
N TRP A 118 14.47 -1.79 -6.55
CA TRP A 118 15.38 -2.30 -5.52
C TRP A 118 15.01 -3.72 -5.11
N VAL A 119 13.75 -3.99 -4.81
CA VAL A 119 13.28 -5.35 -4.47
C VAL A 119 13.65 -6.34 -5.56
N LEU A 120 13.42 -6.00 -6.83
CA LEU A 120 13.81 -6.84 -7.97
C LEU A 120 15.33 -7.11 -8.04
N ALA A 121 16.17 -6.16 -7.62
CA ALA A 121 17.61 -6.32 -7.59
C ALA A 121 18.09 -7.30 -6.48
N PHE A 122 17.34 -7.42 -5.38
CA PHE A 122 17.65 -8.32 -4.27
C PHE A 122 17.10 -9.74 -4.44
N ILE A 123 16.09 -9.94 -5.29
CA ILE A 123 15.54 -11.29 -5.56
C ILE A 123 16.63 -12.29 -6.00
N PRO A 124 17.52 -11.98 -6.98
CA PRO A 124 18.60 -12.89 -7.36
C PRO A 124 19.59 -13.16 -6.23
N GLN A 125 19.86 -12.17 -5.37
CA GLN A 125 20.76 -12.33 -4.21
C GLN A 125 20.17 -13.29 -3.17
N ALA A 126 18.85 -13.22 -2.96
CA ALA A 126 18.12 -14.12 -2.09
C ALA A 126 18.24 -15.58 -2.57
N PHE A 127 18.03 -15.82 -3.87
CA PHE A 127 18.17 -17.16 -4.45
C PHE A 127 19.63 -17.62 -4.58
N GLY A 128 20.56 -16.68 -4.76
CA GLY A 128 22.00 -16.95 -4.83
C GLY A 128 22.66 -17.24 -3.48
N GLY A 129 21.93 -17.08 -2.36
CA GLY A 129 22.46 -17.31 -1.02
C GLY A 129 23.47 -16.26 -0.55
N THR A 130 23.50 -15.07 -1.19
CA THR A 130 24.43 -13.98 -0.86
C THR A 130 24.34 -13.60 0.63
N PHE A 131 23.13 -13.59 1.19
CA PHE A 131 22.89 -13.20 2.58
C PHE A 131 23.46 -14.17 3.62
N ASN A 132 23.70 -15.44 3.26
CA ASN A 132 24.30 -16.43 4.17
C ASN A 132 25.75 -16.10 4.53
N GLY A 133 26.45 -15.36 3.67
CA GLY A 133 27.85 -14.97 3.87
C GLY A 133 28.03 -13.77 4.80
N PHE A 134 26.97 -13.05 5.17
CA PHE A 134 27.10 -11.77 5.86
C PHE A 134 27.72 -11.89 7.26
N ALA A 135 27.40 -12.96 8.00
CA ALA A 135 27.99 -13.18 9.32
C ALA A 135 29.50 -13.46 9.23
N ALA A 136 29.91 -14.27 8.24
CA ALA A 136 31.33 -14.58 8.02
C ALA A 136 32.11 -13.34 7.56
N GLU A 137 31.50 -12.53 6.70
CA GLU A 137 32.10 -11.29 6.19
C GLU A 137 32.26 -10.24 7.30
N ALA A 138 31.23 -10.06 8.15
CA ALA A 138 31.31 -9.16 9.30
C ALA A 138 32.44 -9.56 10.26
N ALA A 139 32.60 -10.87 10.52
CA ALA A 139 33.69 -11.38 11.34
C ALA A 139 35.07 -11.15 10.70
N ARG A 140 35.19 -11.36 9.39
CA ARG A 140 36.43 -11.12 8.62
C ARG A 140 36.84 -9.64 8.67
N LEU A 141 35.92 -8.74 8.38
CA LEU A 141 36.17 -7.30 8.39
C LEU A 141 36.52 -6.77 9.79
N THR A 142 35.87 -7.32 10.83
CA THR A 142 36.21 -6.99 12.22
C THR A 142 37.67 -7.38 12.55
N ALA A 143 38.10 -8.56 12.10
CA ALA A 143 39.47 -9.02 12.32
C ALA A 143 40.52 -8.21 11.53
N GLU A 144 40.18 -7.75 10.32
CA GLU A 144 41.11 -6.99 9.46
C GLU A 144 41.23 -5.52 9.87
N THR A 145 40.13 -4.89 10.27
CA THR A 145 40.09 -3.45 10.57
C THR A 145 40.30 -3.12 12.04
N GLY A 146 40.22 -4.12 12.92
CA GLY A 146 40.27 -3.93 14.37
C GLY A 146 39.08 -3.16 14.96
N THR A 147 38.05 -2.86 14.14
CA THR A 147 36.82 -2.19 14.53
C THR A 147 35.67 -3.17 14.43
N THR A 148 34.73 -3.17 15.38
CA THR A 148 33.56 -4.04 15.33
C THR A 148 32.68 -3.71 14.13
N VAL A 149 32.56 -4.64 13.18
CA VAL A 149 31.66 -4.58 12.03
C VAL A 149 30.50 -5.54 12.28
N SER A 150 29.27 -5.04 12.25
CA SER A 150 28.06 -5.83 12.43
C SER A 150 27.53 -6.41 11.11
N ILE A 151 26.62 -7.37 11.21
CA ILE A 151 25.87 -7.88 10.04
C ILE A 151 25.07 -6.74 9.38
N ALA A 152 24.58 -5.78 10.16
CA ALA A 152 23.84 -4.63 9.64
C ALA A 152 24.72 -3.74 8.77
N ASP A 153 26.00 -3.56 9.13
CA ASP A 153 26.96 -2.77 8.35
C ASP A 153 27.27 -3.44 7.01
N VAL A 154 27.48 -4.76 7.00
CA VAL A 154 27.68 -5.53 5.77
C VAL A 154 26.43 -5.46 4.88
N SER A 155 25.24 -5.60 5.47
CA SER A 155 23.97 -5.46 4.75
C SER A 155 23.80 -4.06 4.15
N ALA A 156 24.17 -3.00 4.88
CA ALA A 156 24.12 -1.63 4.41
C ALA A 156 25.11 -1.37 3.26
N SER A 157 26.33 -1.91 3.34
CA SER A 157 27.32 -1.83 2.25
C SER A 157 26.82 -2.55 1.00
N ASN A 158 26.35 -3.79 1.15
CA ASN A 158 25.79 -4.56 0.03
C ASN A 158 24.59 -3.83 -0.60
N PHE A 159 23.74 -3.20 0.21
CA PHE A 159 22.65 -2.38 -0.30
C PHE A 159 23.17 -1.23 -1.15
N GLY A 160 24.09 -0.43 -0.62
CA GLY A 160 24.71 0.71 -1.30
C GLY A 160 25.39 0.33 -2.61
N GLU A 161 26.17 -0.75 -2.61
CA GLU A 161 26.84 -1.28 -3.80
C GLU A 161 25.83 -1.74 -4.85
N THR A 162 24.81 -2.50 -4.45
CA THR A 162 23.77 -3.00 -5.35
C THR A 162 23.05 -1.86 -6.07
N ILE A 163 22.65 -0.82 -5.31
CA ILE A 163 21.90 0.31 -5.90
C ILE A 163 22.78 1.32 -6.63
N SER A 164 24.10 1.28 -6.43
CA SER A 164 25.04 2.20 -7.08
C SER A 164 25.09 2.04 -8.61
N ASN A 165 24.77 0.83 -9.11
CA ASN A 165 24.75 0.57 -10.55
C ASN A 165 23.47 1.13 -11.19
N LYS A 166 23.52 2.41 -11.56
CA LYS A 166 22.41 3.14 -12.19
C LYS A 166 21.86 2.49 -13.46
N TYR A 167 22.67 1.73 -14.20
CA TYR A 167 22.22 1.06 -15.43
C TYR A 167 21.38 -0.17 -15.10
N VAL A 168 21.80 -0.96 -14.11
CA VAL A 168 21.04 -2.12 -13.63
C VAL A 168 19.73 -1.66 -13.00
N ILE A 169 19.78 -0.71 -12.06
CA ILE A 169 18.57 -0.19 -11.40
C ILE A 169 17.64 0.50 -12.40
N GLY A 170 18.18 1.29 -13.34
CA GLY A 170 17.38 1.91 -14.40
C GLY A 170 16.71 0.87 -15.31
N GLY A 171 17.40 -0.21 -15.64
CA GLY A 171 16.85 -1.34 -16.40
C GLY A 171 15.73 -2.07 -15.65
N LEU A 172 15.88 -2.31 -14.35
CA LEU A 172 14.87 -2.93 -13.50
C LEU A 172 13.64 -2.03 -13.29
N LEU A 173 13.86 -0.71 -13.14
CA LEU A 173 12.77 0.26 -13.08
C LEU A 173 11.97 0.27 -14.39
N ALA A 174 12.67 0.32 -15.53
CA ALA A 174 12.03 0.27 -16.84
C ALA A 174 11.26 -1.03 -17.06
N SER A 175 11.82 -2.19 -16.66
CA SER A 175 11.14 -3.49 -16.79
C SER A 175 9.90 -3.58 -15.89
N PHE A 176 9.98 -3.07 -14.66
CA PHE A 176 8.85 -3.00 -13.75
C PHE A 176 7.74 -2.09 -14.29
N LEU A 177 8.11 -0.91 -14.80
CA LEU A 177 7.14 0.02 -15.40
C LEU A 177 6.46 -0.59 -16.63
N LEU A 178 7.23 -1.24 -17.52
CA LEU A 178 6.69 -1.92 -18.69
C LEU A 178 5.72 -3.04 -18.30
N THR A 179 6.03 -3.79 -17.23
CA THR A 179 5.14 -4.83 -16.70
C THR A 179 3.83 -4.23 -16.18
N ASN A 180 3.89 -3.11 -15.45
CA ASN A 180 2.69 -2.40 -15.01
C ASN A 180 1.84 -1.90 -16.19
N VAL A 181 2.47 -1.28 -17.20
CA VAL A 181 1.79 -0.84 -18.42
C VAL A 181 1.14 -2.03 -19.13
N PHE A 182 1.83 -3.16 -19.23
CA PHE A 182 1.31 -4.38 -19.84
C PHE A 182 0.07 -4.95 -19.12
N VAL A 183 0.04 -4.90 -17.78
CA VAL A 183 -1.12 -5.32 -17.00
C VAL A 183 -2.26 -4.32 -17.16
N VAL A 184 -2.01 -3.02 -17.00
CA VAL A 184 -3.03 -1.96 -17.09
C VAL A 184 -3.64 -1.85 -18.49
N ALA A 185 -2.83 -2.02 -19.55
CA ALA A 185 -3.29 -1.98 -20.94
C ALA A 185 -4.31 -3.09 -21.29
N ARG A 186 -4.37 -4.17 -20.51
CA ARG A 186 -5.39 -5.23 -20.64
C ARG A 186 -6.71 -4.90 -19.95
N GLY A 187 -6.82 -3.71 -19.38
CA GLY A 187 -8.01 -3.24 -18.69
C GLY A 187 -8.23 -3.89 -17.33
N VAL A 188 -9.37 -3.57 -16.73
CA VAL A 188 -9.70 -3.94 -15.35
C VAL A 188 -9.89 -5.46 -15.22
N LYS A 189 -10.77 -6.04 -16.02
CA LYS A 189 -11.07 -7.49 -15.98
C LYS A 189 -9.94 -8.34 -16.57
N GLY A 190 -9.34 -7.88 -17.67
CA GLY A 190 -8.34 -8.65 -18.42
C GLY A 190 -6.92 -8.61 -17.84
N GLY A 191 -6.62 -7.57 -17.05
CA GLY A 191 -5.30 -7.33 -16.47
C GLY A 191 -5.33 -7.27 -14.95
N ILE A 192 -5.86 -6.17 -14.41
CA ILE A 192 -5.77 -5.83 -12.97
C ILE A 192 -6.40 -6.93 -12.11
N GLU A 193 -7.62 -7.34 -12.41
CA GLU A 193 -8.35 -8.37 -11.66
C GLU A 193 -7.62 -9.72 -11.70
N LYS A 194 -7.12 -10.13 -12.86
CA LYS A 194 -6.36 -11.39 -12.99
C LYS A 194 -5.06 -11.36 -12.20
N ALA A 195 -4.34 -10.24 -12.25
CA ALA A 195 -3.13 -10.07 -11.46
C ALA A 195 -3.45 -10.12 -9.96
N ALA A 196 -4.42 -9.34 -9.50
CA ALA A 196 -4.79 -9.26 -8.08
C ALA A 196 -5.30 -10.60 -7.52
N THR A 197 -6.09 -11.34 -8.29
CA THR A 197 -6.63 -12.66 -7.86
C THR A 197 -5.56 -13.74 -7.72
N VAL A 198 -4.35 -13.54 -8.25
CA VAL A 198 -3.21 -14.44 -8.08
C VAL A 198 -2.20 -13.89 -7.08
N LEU A 199 -1.81 -12.63 -7.24
CA LEU A 199 -0.75 -12.00 -6.45
C LEU A 199 -1.17 -11.79 -4.98
N MET A 200 -2.44 -11.45 -4.73
CA MET A 200 -2.88 -11.18 -3.36
C MET A 200 -2.98 -12.44 -2.49
N PRO A 201 -3.57 -13.57 -2.95
CA PRO A 201 -3.51 -14.79 -2.17
C PRO A 201 -2.06 -15.27 -1.95
N ALA A 202 -1.20 -15.15 -2.96
CA ALA A 202 0.22 -15.46 -2.81
C ALA A 202 0.89 -14.57 -1.74
N PHE A 203 0.61 -13.26 -1.74
CA PHE A 203 1.09 -12.34 -0.71
C PHE A 203 0.66 -12.77 0.69
N PHE A 204 -0.62 -13.08 0.92
CA PHE A 204 -1.10 -13.52 2.23
C PHE A 204 -0.46 -14.84 2.68
N ILE A 205 -0.30 -15.80 1.76
CA ILE A 205 0.38 -17.08 2.07
C ILE A 205 1.83 -16.83 2.49
N LEU A 206 2.55 -16.00 1.75
CA LEU A 206 3.94 -15.65 2.06
C LEU A 206 4.04 -14.89 3.39
N LEU A 207 3.11 -13.96 3.65
CA LEU A 207 3.06 -13.20 4.89
C LEU A 207 2.87 -14.13 6.10
N ILE A 208 1.90 -15.04 6.04
CA ILE A 208 1.67 -16.04 7.11
C ILE A 208 2.92 -16.91 7.31
N GLY A 209 3.57 -17.31 6.21
CA GLY A 209 4.82 -18.07 6.28
C GLY A 209 5.94 -17.31 6.98
N ILE A 210 6.13 -16.03 6.64
CA ILE A 210 7.15 -15.17 7.26
C ILE A 210 6.84 -14.92 8.73
N VAL A 211 5.59 -14.64 9.09
CA VAL A 211 5.17 -14.47 10.49
C VAL A 211 5.42 -15.75 11.29
N GLY A 212 5.04 -16.91 10.74
CA GLY A 212 5.28 -18.21 11.38
C GLY A 212 6.77 -18.47 11.60
N PHE A 213 7.61 -18.16 10.61
CA PHE A 213 9.06 -18.27 10.73
C PHE A 213 9.64 -17.31 11.79
N ALA A 214 9.21 -16.04 11.79
CA ALA A 214 9.68 -15.03 12.73
C ALA A 214 9.30 -15.35 14.19
N LEU A 215 8.15 -15.98 14.41
CA LEU A 215 7.73 -16.42 15.75
C LEU A 215 8.58 -17.58 16.30
N VAL A 216 9.23 -18.37 15.42
CA VAL A 216 10.07 -19.50 15.82
C VAL A 216 11.52 -19.07 16.01
N GLU A 217 12.06 -18.27 15.09
CA GLU A 217 13.47 -17.85 15.10
C GLU A 217 13.72 -16.56 15.88
N GLY A 218 12.73 -15.69 16.00
CA GLY A 218 12.84 -14.38 16.64
C GLY A 218 12.40 -14.37 18.11
N ASP A 219 12.57 -13.21 18.74
CA ASP A 219 12.06 -12.95 20.09
C ASP A 219 10.63 -12.39 20.01
N ALA A 220 9.65 -13.31 19.99
CA ALA A 220 8.24 -12.96 19.93
C ALA A 220 7.77 -12.17 21.18
N GLY A 221 8.39 -12.40 22.34
CA GLY A 221 8.04 -11.72 23.59
C GLY A 221 8.44 -10.25 23.53
N ALA A 222 9.71 -9.97 23.19
CA ALA A 222 10.18 -8.61 23.03
C ALA A 222 9.44 -7.85 21.93
N ALA A 223 9.12 -8.51 20.80
CA ALA A 223 8.34 -7.90 19.72
C ALA A 223 6.91 -7.55 20.17
N ALA A 224 6.25 -8.43 20.92
CA ALA A 224 4.92 -8.17 21.48
C ALA A 224 4.96 -7.04 22.51
N ASP A 225 5.94 -7.03 23.41
CA ASP A 225 6.10 -5.97 24.40
C ASP A 225 6.36 -4.61 23.73
N PHE A 226 7.17 -4.58 22.67
CA PHE A 226 7.46 -3.36 21.91
C PHE A 226 6.21 -2.82 21.18
N LEU A 227 5.42 -3.68 20.54
CA LEU A 227 4.28 -3.24 19.71
C LEU A 227 2.97 -3.09 20.48
N LEU A 228 2.70 -3.97 21.45
CA LEU A 228 1.37 -4.11 22.04
C LEU A 228 1.25 -3.46 23.42
N THR A 229 2.36 -3.11 24.08
CA THR A 229 2.31 -2.38 25.35
C THR A 229 1.82 -0.95 25.08
N PRO A 230 0.69 -0.51 25.64
CA PRO A 230 0.18 0.83 25.41
C PRO A 230 0.88 1.82 26.34
N ASP A 231 1.60 2.78 25.75
CA ASP A 231 2.15 3.92 26.47
C ASP A 231 1.43 5.22 26.04
N PHE A 232 0.48 5.65 26.87
CA PHE A 232 -0.27 6.88 26.63
C PHE A 232 0.53 8.15 26.95
N SER A 233 1.71 8.04 27.57
CA SER A 233 2.55 9.21 27.87
C SER A 233 3.24 9.76 26.61
N GLU A 234 3.45 8.91 25.60
CA GLU A 234 3.99 9.26 24.28
C GLU A 234 2.92 9.82 23.33
N VAL A 235 1.63 9.74 23.71
CA VAL A 235 0.53 10.19 22.83
C VAL A 235 0.45 11.72 22.83
N THR A 236 0.73 12.29 21.66
CA THR A 236 0.61 13.73 21.42
C THR A 236 -0.37 14.03 20.29
N MET A 237 -0.59 15.32 19.99
CA MET A 237 -1.32 15.71 18.78
C MET A 237 -0.60 15.22 17.50
N GLY A 238 0.75 15.12 17.54
CA GLY A 238 1.53 14.56 16.45
C GLY A 238 1.17 13.10 16.20
N THR A 239 1.08 12.30 17.27
CA THR A 239 0.64 10.90 17.23
C THR A 239 -0.72 10.73 16.56
N PHE A 240 -1.68 11.60 16.87
CA PHE A 240 -3.00 11.57 16.24
C PHE A 240 -2.94 11.90 14.75
N LEU A 241 -2.15 12.91 14.36
CA LEU A 241 -1.96 13.27 12.94
C LEU A 241 -1.26 12.14 12.16
N GLU A 242 -0.30 11.47 12.78
CA GLU A 242 0.37 10.29 12.20
C GLU A 242 -0.60 9.13 12.03
N ALA A 243 -1.46 8.86 13.01
CA ALA A 243 -2.48 7.82 12.92
C ALA A 243 -3.51 8.11 11.80
N VAL A 244 -3.95 9.36 11.66
CA VAL A 244 -4.82 9.78 10.55
C VAL A 244 -4.11 9.61 9.20
N GLY A 245 -2.86 10.09 9.09
CA GLY A 245 -2.06 9.97 7.88
C GLY A 245 -1.83 8.51 7.49
N GLN A 246 -1.54 7.65 8.48
CA GLN A 246 -1.37 6.22 8.29
C GLN A 246 -2.69 5.58 7.83
N ALA A 247 -3.83 5.87 8.46
CA ALA A 247 -5.13 5.34 8.06
C ALA A 247 -5.51 5.72 6.61
N PHE A 248 -5.23 6.96 6.21
CA PHE A 248 -5.52 7.44 4.85
C PHE A 248 -4.62 6.79 3.80
N PHE A 249 -3.32 6.66 4.12
CA PHE A 249 -2.35 6.00 3.25
C PHE A 249 -2.62 4.51 3.11
N SER A 250 -2.92 3.84 4.23
CA SER A 250 -3.25 2.40 4.32
C SER A 250 -4.48 2.06 3.48
N LEU A 251 -5.57 2.83 3.61
CA LEU A 251 -6.78 2.58 2.80
C LEU A 251 -6.71 3.15 1.38
N SER A 252 -5.62 3.83 1.02
CA SER A 252 -5.46 4.54 -0.26
C SER A 252 -6.58 5.57 -0.56
N VAL A 253 -7.15 6.18 0.50
CA VAL A 253 -8.23 7.17 0.38
C VAL A 253 -7.70 8.59 0.21
N GLY A 254 -8.46 9.46 -0.45
CA GLY A 254 -8.08 10.86 -0.69
C GLY A 254 -7.09 11.05 -1.85
N SER A 255 -6.67 9.96 -2.50
CA SER A 255 -5.77 9.94 -3.67
C SER A 255 -6.49 9.69 -5.00
N CYS A 256 -7.84 9.71 -5.01
CA CYS A 256 -8.67 9.40 -6.17
C CYS A 256 -8.58 7.95 -6.71
N LEU A 257 -7.75 7.09 -6.10
CA LEU A 257 -7.64 5.67 -6.45
C LEU A 257 -8.96 4.94 -6.23
N MET A 258 -9.57 5.08 -5.05
CA MET A 258 -10.82 4.38 -4.72
C MET A 258 -12.01 4.89 -5.53
N ILE A 259 -12.03 6.18 -5.90
CA ILE A 259 -13.02 6.70 -6.86
C ILE A 259 -12.89 5.96 -8.20
N THR A 260 -11.66 5.78 -8.68
CA THR A 260 -11.40 5.07 -9.93
C THR A 260 -11.82 3.61 -9.86
N TYR A 261 -11.57 2.91 -8.74
CA TYR A 261 -12.00 1.53 -8.52
C TYR A 261 -13.54 1.43 -8.42
N GLY A 262 -14.15 2.39 -7.73
CA GLY A 262 -15.59 2.54 -7.58
C GLY A 262 -16.32 2.72 -8.92
N ALA A 263 -15.69 3.37 -9.89
CA ALA A 263 -16.26 3.60 -11.22
C ALA A 263 -16.59 2.32 -12.01
N TYR A 264 -15.95 1.20 -11.65
CA TYR A 264 -16.18 -0.11 -12.26
C TYR A 264 -17.12 -1.00 -11.44
N LEU A 265 -17.67 -0.51 -10.31
CA LEU A 265 -18.61 -1.25 -9.47
C LEU A 265 -19.99 -1.34 -10.12
N SER A 266 -20.58 -2.52 -10.03
CA SER A 266 -21.98 -2.73 -10.42
C SER A 266 -22.94 -2.04 -9.43
N ARG A 267 -24.14 -1.72 -9.91
CA ARG A 267 -25.17 -1.05 -9.09
C ARG A 267 -25.66 -1.90 -7.90
N ASP A 268 -25.58 -3.22 -8.00
CA ASP A 268 -25.97 -4.17 -6.95
C ASP A 268 -24.89 -4.40 -5.89
N THR A 269 -23.67 -3.86 -6.08
CA THR A 269 -22.60 -4.02 -5.10
C THR A 269 -22.95 -3.33 -3.78
N ASN A 270 -22.81 -4.04 -2.66
CA ASN A 270 -22.97 -3.46 -1.32
C ASN A 270 -21.67 -2.74 -0.93
N ILE A 271 -21.65 -1.41 -1.06
CA ILE A 271 -20.48 -0.57 -0.77
C ILE A 271 -20.05 -0.68 0.70
N PRO A 272 -20.94 -0.52 1.71
CA PRO A 272 -20.53 -0.66 3.12
C PRO A 272 -19.85 -2.00 3.41
N ARG A 273 -20.40 -3.10 2.91
CA ARG A 273 -19.82 -4.43 3.09
C ARG A 273 -18.46 -4.56 2.39
N ALA A 274 -18.35 -4.06 1.16
CA ALA A 274 -17.09 -4.07 0.42
C ALA A 274 -16.01 -3.25 1.14
N SER A 275 -16.32 -2.02 1.52
CA SER A 275 -15.41 -1.13 2.26
C SER A 275 -14.98 -1.75 3.59
N ALA A 276 -15.90 -2.39 4.33
CA ALA A 276 -15.57 -3.06 5.58
C ALA A 276 -14.61 -4.25 5.36
N ILE A 277 -14.80 -5.04 4.31
CA ILE A 277 -13.88 -6.15 3.98
C ILE A 277 -12.49 -5.61 3.63
N VAL A 278 -12.41 -4.57 2.80
CA VAL A 278 -11.14 -3.96 2.39
C VAL A 278 -10.41 -3.37 3.60
N ALA A 279 -11.10 -2.58 4.42
CA ALA A 279 -10.51 -1.98 5.61
C ALA A 279 -10.08 -3.03 6.64
N SER A 280 -10.88 -4.08 6.85
CA SER A 280 -10.51 -5.16 7.78
C SER A 280 -9.30 -5.94 7.29
N ALA A 281 -9.24 -6.27 5.99
CA ALA A 281 -8.10 -6.98 5.41
C ALA A 281 -6.81 -6.15 5.50
N ASP A 282 -6.92 -4.84 5.25
CA ASP A 282 -5.82 -3.89 5.41
C ASP A 282 -5.30 -3.84 6.85
N THR A 283 -6.21 -3.61 7.81
CA THR A 283 -5.91 -3.57 9.24
C THR A 283 -5.41 -4.90 9.81
N MET A 284 -5.77 -6.04 9.23
CA MET A 284 -5.25 -7.35 9.65
C MET A 284 -3.81 -7.60 9.16
N VAL A 285 -3.38 -6.93 8.10
CA VAL A 285 -2.01 -7.04 7.61
C VAL A 285 -1.07 -6.10 8.36
N ALA A 286 -1.57 -4.93 8.76
CA ALA A 286 -0.89 -4.01 9.66
C ALA A 286 -0.76 -4.62 11.07
#